data_AF-A0A8J8K5R6-F1
#
_entry.id   AF-A0A8J8K5R6-F1
#
_cell.length_a   1.000
_cell.length_b   1.000
_cell.length_c   1.000
_cell.angle_alpha   90.00
_cell.angle_beta   90.00
_cell.angle_gamma   90.00
#
_symmetry.space_group_name_H-M   'P 1'
#
loop_
_entity.id
_entity.type
_entity.pdbx_description
1 polymer ?
#
loop_
_entity_poly.entity_id
_entity_poly.type
_entity_poly.pdbx_seq_one_letter_code
_entity_poly.pdbx_strand_id
1 'polypeptide(L)' 'MEALQIEIINPKALQLLKELQNLNLIKISKEPVSKMQSYLKEMRKNADSAPSLEEISEIVDEVRSERFATKK' A
#
# COMPACT_ATOMS: atom_id res chain seq x y z
N MET A 1 -17.12 -11.87 4.96
CA MET A 1 -15.96 -12.48 4.27
C MET A 1 -14.74 -12.08 5.08
N GLU A 2 -14.11 -13.04 5.73
CA GLU A 2 -12.92 -12.78 6.55
C GLU A 2 -11.69 -12.82 5.64
N ALA A 3 -10.86 -11.77 5.70
CA ALA A 3 -9.61 -11.69 4.98
C ALA A 3 -8.47 -11.95 5.97
N LEU A 4 -7.70 -13.01 5.73
CA LEU A 4 -6.58 -13.42 6.56
C LEU A 4 -5.27 -12.95 5.90
N GLN A 5 -4.47 -12.18 6.64
CA GLN A 5 -3.11 -11.82 6.25
C GLN A 5 -2.17 -12.96 6.66
N ILE A 6 -1.48 -13.55 5.69
CA ILE A 6 -0.60 -14.71 5.90
C ILE A 6 0.81 -14.34 5.49
N GLU A 7 1.77 -14.48 6.40
CA GLU A 7 3.19 -14.35 6.09
C GLU A 7 3.77 -15.69 5.64
N ILE A 8 4.38 -15.71 4.44
CA ILE A 8 4.98 -16.92 3.88
C ILE A 8 6.38 -17.09 4.46
N ILE A 9 6.53 -18.01 5.42
CA ILE A 9 7.82 -18.33 6.04
C ILE A 9 8.64 -19.32 5.18
N ASN A 10 7.97 -20.21 4.42
CA ASN A 10 8.61 -21.23 3.62
C ASN A 10 8.06 -21.25 2.17
N PRO A 11 8.91 -21.31 1.13
CA PRO A 11 8.46 -21.36 -0.26
C PRO A 11 7.57 -22.57 -0.60
N LYS A 12 7.63 -23.67 0.19
CA LYS A 12 6.70 -24.81 0.03
C LYS A 12 5.25 -24.44 0.31
N ALA A 13 5.01 -23.49 1.22
CA ALA A 13 3.66 -23.01 1.52
C ALA A 13 3.01 -22.32 0.30
N LEU A 14 3.81 -21.72 -0.58
CA LEU A 14 3.31 -21.11 -1.81
C LEU A 14 2.70 -22.14 -2.77
N GLN A 15 3.29 -23.34 -2.86
CA GLN A 15 2.76 -24.42 -3.68
C GLN A 15 1.42 -24.92 -3.12
N LEU A 16 1.33 -25.14 -1.81
CA LEU A 16 0.09 -25.54 -1.13
C LEU A 16 -1.01 -24.50 -1.28
N LEU A 17 -0.69 -23.21 -1.13
CA LEU A 17 -1.65 -22.13 -1.36
C LEU A 17 -2.14 -22.10 -2.81
N LYS A 18 -1.25 -22.37 -3.77
CA LYS A 18 -1.62 -22.46 -5.19
C LYS A 18 -2.51 -23.67 -5.48
N GLU A 19 -2.28 -24.79 -4.82
CA GLU A 19 -3.14 -25.98 -4.90
C GLU A 19 -4.53 -25.71 -4.30
N LEU A 20 -4.60 -25.05 -3.14
CA LEU A 20 -5.87 -24.62 -2.53
C LEU A 20 -6.62 -23.61 -3.41
N GLN A 21 -5.89 -22.74 -4.11
CA GLN A 21 -6.45 -21.82 -5.11
C GLN A 21 -7.02 -22.59 -6.32
N ASN A 22 -6.33 -23.63 -6.80
CA ASN A 22 -6.81 -24.46 -7.92
C ASN A 22 -8.10 -25.21 -7.56
N LEU A 23 -8.28 -25.57 -6.29
CA LEU A 23 -9.51 -26.15 -5.76
C LEU A 23 -10.60 -25.11 -5.44
N ASN A 24 -10.37 -23.83 -5.76
CA ASN A 24 -11.25 -22.69 -5.50
C ASN A 24 -11.63 -22.49 -4.01
N LEU A 25 -10.82 -23.02 -3.08
CA LEU A 25 -11.07 -22.90 -1.64
C LEU A 25 -10.59 -21.56 -1.06
N ILE A 26 -9.58 -20.97 -1.68
CA ILE A 26 -9.01 -19.68 -1.27
C ILE A 26 -8.84 -18.75 -2.45
N LYS A 27 -9.08 -17.45 -2.24
CA LYS A 27 -8.77 -16.40 -3.21
C LYS A 27 -7.52 -15.67 -2.76
N ILE A 28 -6.41 -15.92 -3.44
CA ILE A 28 -5.17 -15.15 -3.22
C ILE A 28 -5.34 -13.79 -3.88
N SER A 29 -5.83 -12.81 -3.12
CA SER A 29 -5.73 -11.41 -3.51
C SER A 29 -4.36 -10.92 -3.06
N LYS A 30 -3.40 -10.79 -3.99
CA LYS A 30 -2.33 -9.82 -3.79
C LYS A 30 -3.04 -8.48 -3.67
N GLU A 31 -2.85 -7.77 -2.57
CA GLU A 31 -3.47 -6.46 -2.40
C GLU A 31 -3.27 -5.66 -3.69
N PRO A 32 -4.35 -5.14 -4.29
CA PRO A 32 -4.19 -4.32 -5.47
C PRO A 32 -3.38 -3.12 -5.01
N VAL A 33 -2.11 -3.07 -5.41
CA VAL A 33 -1.26 -1.90 -5.21
C VAL A 33 -2.09 -0.73 -5.71
N SER A 34 -2.47 0.16 -4.79
CA SER A 34 -3.40 1.23 -5.12
C SER A 34 -2.82 1.98 -6.32
N LYS A 35 -3.66 2.38 -7.30
CA LYS A 35 -3.19 3.16 -8.46
C LYS A 35 -2.34 4.36 -8.01
N MET A 36 -2.67 4.93 -6.85
CA MET A 36 -1.90 5.98 -6.18
C MET A 36 -0.51 5.52 -5.75
N GLN A 37 -0.37 4.34 -5.12
CA GLN A 37 0.93 3.80 -4.72
C GLN A 37 1.82 3.53 -5.94
N SER A 38 1.26 2.98 -7.01
CA SER A 38 1.99 2.77 -8.27
C SER A 38 2.45 4.08 -8.89
N TYR A 39 1.57 5.10 -8.92
CA TYR A 39 1.89 6.43 -9.43
C TYR A 39 2.99 7.13 -8.59
N LEU A 40 2.88 7.06 -7.25
CA LEU A 40 3.88 7.62 -6.35
C LEU A 40 5.24 6.92 -6.50
N LYS A 41 5.24 5.61 -6.76
CA LYS A 41 6.47 4.84 -7.01
C LYS A 41 7.18 5.31 -8.28
N GLU A 42 6.44 5.57 -9.36
CA GLU A 42 7.02 6.11 -10.59
C GLU A 42 7.53 7.56 -10.41
N MET A 43 6.77 8.41 -9.70
CA MET A 43 7.16 9.80 -9.46
C MET A 43 8.39 9.92 -8.55
N ARG A 44 8.56 9.00 -7.59
CA ARG A 44 9.70 8.98 -6.66
C ARG A 44 10.90 8.19 -7.18
N LYS A 45 10.84 7.67 -8.41
CA LYS A 45 11.90 6.83 -8.98
C LYS A 45 13.27 7.51 -9.07
N ASN A 46 13.28 8.84 -9.20
CA ASN A 46 14.48 9.68 -9.26
C ASN A 46 14.63 10.58 -8.03
N ALA A 47 13.87 10.34 -6.96
CA ALA A 47 13.96 11.13 -5.74
C ALA A 47 15.07 10.56 -4.84
N ASP A 48 16.01 11.42 -4.42
CA ASP A 48 17.11 11.02 -3.52
C ASP A 48 16.61 10.62 -2.12
N SER A 49 15.50 11.20 -1.68
CA SER A 49 14.82 10.82 -0.45
C SER A 49 13.30 10.83 -0.64
N ALA A 50 12.63 9.85 -0.03
CA ALA A 50 11.18 9.84 0.10
C ALA A 50 10.84 10.24 1.54
N PRO A 51 9.94 11.22 1.75
CA PRO A 51 9.55 11.63 3.10
C PRO A 51 8.80 10.50 3.81
N SER A 52 8.95 10.45 5.13
CA SER A 52 8.25 9.49 6.00
C SER A 52 6.75 9.78 6.06
N LEU A 53 5.95 8.85 6.57
CA LEU A 53 4.50 9.07 6.73
C LEU A 53 4.20 10.24 7.68
N GLU A 54 5.04 10.42 8.71
CA GLU A 54 4.92 11.50 9.69
C GLU A 54 5.20 12.86 9.04
N GLU A 55 6.31 12.97 8.30
CA GLU A 55 6.68 14.17 7.55
C GLU A 55 5.61 14.55 6.50
N ILE A 56 5.04 13.56 5.81
CA ILE A 56 3.94 13.79 4.87
C ILE A 56 2.72 14.38 5.60
N SER A 57 2.39 13.91 6.81
CA SER A 57 1.25 14.41 7.56
C SER A 57 1.44 15.87 7.97
N GLU A 58 2.62 16.21 8.48
CA GLU A 58 2.96 17.58 8.90
C GLU A 58 2.84 18.58 7.74
N ILE A 59 3.42 18.27 6.58
CA ILE A 59 3.35 19.12 5.38
C ILE A 59 1.90 19.33 4.94
N VAL A 60 1.08 18.27 4.97
CA VAL A 60 -0.32 18.34 4.56
C VAL A 60 -1.13 19.21 5.53
N ASP A 61 -0.88 19.09 6.83
CA ASP A 61 -1.58 19.85 7.84
C ASP A 61 -1.18 21.34 7.81
N GLU A 62 0.09 21.65 7.55
CA GLU A 62 0.58 23.01 7.29
C GLU A 62 -0.16 23.63 6.09
N VAL A 63 -0.13 22.99 4.92
CA VAL A 63 -0.81 23.49 3.70
C VAL A 63 -2.32 23.64 3.90
N ARG A 64 -2.95 22.74 4.66
CA ARG A 64 -4.38 22.86 5.00
C ARG A 64 -4.62 24.08 5.87
N SER A 65 -3.82 24.28 6.91
CA SER A 65 -3.95 25.41 7.82
C SER A 65 -3.87 26.75 7.07
N GLU A 66 -2.93 26.89 6.14
CA GLU A 66 -2.77 28.09 5.31
C GLU A 66 -3.97 28.30 4.37
N ARG A 67 -4.46 27.24 3.74
CA ARG A 67 -5.64 27.30 2.85
C ARG A 67 -6.92 27.68 3.59
N PHE A 68 -7.10 27.23 4.83
CA PHE A 68 -8.26 27.58 5.62
C PHE A 68 -8.13 28.98 6.26
N ALA A 69 -6.91 29.43 6.57
CA ALA A 69 -6.64 30.78 7.08
C ALA A 69 -6.89 31.87 6.04
N THR A 70 -6.62 31.60 4.76
CA THR A 70 -6.80 32.55 3.64
C THR A 70 -8.23 32.63 3.11
N LYS A 71 -9.15 31.80 3.62
CA LYS A 71 -10.56 31.76 3.17
C LYS A 71 -11.51 32.64 3.99
N LYS A 72 -10.99 33.62 4.73
CA LYS A 72 -11.76 34.52 5.60
C LYS A 72 -11.73 35.96 5.12
#